data_AF-Q9GRD3-F1
#
_entry.id   AF-Q9GRD3-F1
#
_cell.length_a   1.000
_cell.length_b   1.000
_cell.length_c   1.000
_cell.angle_alpha   90.00
_cell.angle_beta   90.00
_cell.angle_gamma   90.00
#
_symmetry.space_group_name_H-M   'P 1'
#
loop_
_entity.id
_entity.type
_entity.pdbx_description
1 polymer ?
#
loop_
_entity_poly.entity_id
_entity_poly.type
_entity_poly.pdbx_seq_one_letter_code
_entity_poly.pdbx_strand_id
1 'polypeptide(L)'
;TSNARKREIETNLLAFKSQPEAWHLCLRVATASDITENQFLWFFSTSTLEHTITRRWTQLTSTDKTLLRETLWNSYAQLGATPNVAKRHRDTLAQLIALLGKREFPEQDPNYMQHCMELTKTR
;
A
#
# COMPACT_ATOMS: atom_id res chain seq x y z
N THR A 1 -11.02 12.58 23.64
CA THR A 1 -11.40 13.44 22.48
C THR A 1 -12.90 13.66 22.50
N SER A 2 -13.38 14.90 22.47
CA SER A 2 -14.83 15.20 22.34
C SER A 2 -15.39 14.59 21.05
N ASN A 3 -16.65 14.14 21.06
CA ASN A 3 -17.30 13.54 19.88
C ASN A 3 -17.28 14.49 18.68
N ALA A 4 -17.43 15.80 18.91
CA ALA A 4 -17.31 16.81 17.87
C ALA A 4 -15.93 16.79 17.20
N ARG A 5 -14.87 16.68 18.00
CA ARG A 5 -13.49 16.63 17.50
C ARG A 5 -13.18 15.34 16.75
N LYS A 6 -13.76 14.20 17.17
CA LYS A 6 -13.63 12.93 16.42
C LYS A 6 -14.24 13.03 15.02
N ARG A 7 -15.47 13.57 14.94
CA ARG A 7 -16.18 13.75 13.67
C ARG A 7 -15.45 14.71 12.71
N GLU A 8 -14.85 15.77 13.25
CA GLU A 8 -14.03 16.69 12.47
C GLU A 8 -12.80 16.00 11.88
N ILE A 9 -12.09 15.20 12.68
CA ILE A 9 -10.93 14.42 12.23
C ILE A 9 -11.33 13.42 11.13
N GLU A 10 -12.43 12.68 11.32
CA GLU A 10 -12.94 11.74 10.31
C GLU A 10 -13.30 12.44 9.00
N THR A 11 -13.92 13.62 9.08
CA THR A 11 -14.28 14.43 7.91
C THR A 11 -13.03 14.87 7.15
N ASN A 12 -12.00 15.34 7.87
CA ASN A 12 -10.73 15.75 7.27
C ASN A 12 -9.98 14.57 6.64
N LEU A 13 -9.99 13.40 7.28
CA LEU A 13 -9.37 12.19 6.74
C LEU A 13 -10.09 11.68 5.49
N LEU A 14 -11.42 11.75 5.45
CA LEU A 14 -12.21 11.42 4.26
C LEU A 14 -11.95 12.41 3.12
N ALA A 15 -11.89 13.70 3.43
CA ALA A 15 -11.54 14.74 2.46
C ALA A 15 -10.13 14.48 1.89
N PHE A 16 -9.15 14.18 2.74
CA PHE A 16 -7.81 13.80 2.32
C PHE A 16 -7.81 12.55 1.44
N LYS A 17 -8.46 11.46 1.87
CA LYS A 17 -8.58 10.20 1.10
C LYS A 17 -9.23 10.41 -0.27
N SER A 18 -10.06 11.44 -0.42
CA SER A 18 -10.70 11.77 -1.68
C SER A 18 -9.79 12.51 -2.68
N GLN A 19 -8.65 13.06 -2.24
CA GLN A 19 -7.71 13.75 -3.13
C GLN A 19 -6.99 12.77 -4.08
N PRO A 20 -6.72 13.15 -5.34
CA PRO A 20 -6.00 12.30 -6.29
C PRO A 20 -4.58 11.97 -5.85
N GLU A 21 -3.89 12.89 -5.16
CA GLU A 21 -2.48 12.74 -4.76
C GLU A 21 -2.29 12.10 -3.38
N ALA A 22 -3.38 11.84 -2.65
CA ALA A 22 -3.30 11.32 -1.28
C ALA A 22 -2.58 9.98 -1.20
N TRP A 23 -2.71 9.14 -2.23
CA TRP A 23 -2.07 7.83 -2.27
C TRP A 23 -0.55 7.93 -2.32
N HIS A 24 0.03 8.97 -2.93
CA HIS A 24 1.48 9.17 -2.97
C HIS A 24 2.07 9.36 -1.57
N LEU A 25 1.43 10.19 -0.75
CA LEU A 25 1.84 10.40 0.63
C LEU A 25 1.62 9.13 1.46
N CYS A 26 0.47 8.47 1.28
CA CYS A 26 0.18 7.20 1.96
C CYS A 26 1.16 6.09 1.57
N LEU A 27 1.63 6.04 0.32
CA LEU A 27 2.63 5.08 -0.13
C LEU A 27 3.93 5.28 0.64
N ARG A 28 4.46 6.51 0.66
CA ARG A 28 5.67 6.85 1.40
C ARG A 28 5.58 6.49 2.88
N VAL A 29 4.43 6.74 3.51
CA VAL A 29 4.21 6.42 4.93
C VAL A 29 4.08 4.91 5.15
N ALA A 30 3.41 4.19 4.26
CA ALA A 30 3.23 2.74 4.37
C ALA A 30 4.54 1.97 4.17
N THR A 31 5.48 2.53 3.41
CA THR A 31 6.77 1.91 3.05
C THR A 31 7.99 2.49 3.75
N ALA A 32 7.82 3.53 4.58
CA ALA A 32 8.90 4.06 5.41
C ALA A 32 9.42 2.96 6.35
N SER A 33 10.72 2.94 6.64
CA SER A 33 11.30 1.91 7.52
C SER A 33 11.00 2.15 9.01
N ASP A 34 10.58 3.37 9.38
CA ASP A 34 10.28 3.79 10.75
C ASP A 34 8.77 3.70 11.06
N ILE A 35 8.22 2.50 10.85
CA ILE A 35 6.77 2.25 10.84
C ILE A 35 6.15 2.34 12.25
N THR A 36 6.97 2.39 13.29
CA THR A 36 6.56 2.08 14.66
C THR A 36 6.07 3.26 15.48
N GLU A 37 6.24 4.52 15.03
CA GLU A 37 5.80 5.67 15.84
C GLU A 37 4.28 5.91 15.81
N ASN A 38 3.58 5.55 14.72
CA ASN A 38 2.13 5.80 14.62
C ASN A 38 1.35 4.75 13.80
N GLN A 39 0.92 3.69 14.49
CA GLN A 39 0.10 2.61 13.94
C GLN A 39 -1.21 3.07 13.27
N PHE A 40 -1.81 4.17 13.73
CA PHE A 40 -3.07 4.68 13.17
C PHE A 40 -2.85 5.34 11.81
N LEU A 41 -1.75 6.10 11.69
CA LEU A 41 -1.36 6.72 10.44
C LEU A 41 -0.99 5.66 9.40
N TRP A 42 -0.29 4.60 9.81
CA TRP A 42 0.02 3.48 8.94
C TRP A 42 -1.24 2.73 8.48
N PHE A 43 -2.19 2.47 9.39
CA PHE A 43 -3.46 1.83 9.05
C PHE A 43 -4.30 2.67 8.07
N PHE A 44 -4.38 3.99 8.31
CA PHE A 44 -5.06 4.90 7.40
C PHE A 44 -4.40 4.92 6.02
N SER A 45 -3.07 4.91 5.98
CA SER A 45 -2.29 4.92 4.74
C SER A 45 -2.51 3.65 3.92
N THR A 46 -2.42 2.48 4.54
CA THR A 46 -2.67 1.20 3.87
C THR A 46 -4.12 1.05 3.40
N SER A 47 -5.11 1.51 4.19
CA SER A 47 -6.52 1.56 3.76
C SER A 47 -6.77 2.53 2.59
N THR A 48 -6.01 3.62 2.52
CA THR A 48 -6.09 4.57 1.41
C THR A 48 -5.46 4.00 0.14
N LEU A 49 -4.35 3.29 0.25
CA LEU A 49 -3.74 2.55 -0.87
C LEU A 49 -4.65 1.45 -1.37
N GLU A 50 -5.24 0.65 -0.48
CA GLU A 50 -6.22 -0.38 -0.84
C GLU A 50 -7.39 0.21 -1.62
N HIS A 51 -7.95 1.33 -1.13
CA HIS A 51 -9.03 2.02 -1.84
C HIS A 51 -8.59 2.52 -3.21
N THR A 52 -7.36 3.01 -3.32
CA THR A 52 -6.80 3.50 -4.59
C THR A 52 -6.68 2.36 -5.60
N ILE A 53 -6.10 1.22 -5.19
CA ILE A 53 -5.93 0.03 -6.03
C ILE A 53 -7.28 -0.63 -6.39
N THR A 54 -8.26 -0.58 -5.49
CA THR A 54 -9.55 -1.25 -5.71
C THR A 54 -10.56 -0.37 -6.45
N ARG A 55 -10.60 0.95 -6.19
CA ARG A 55 -11.66 1.84 -6.70
C ARG A 55 -11.17 2.91 -7.67
N ARG A 56 -9.92 3.34 -7.57
CA ARG A 56 -9.36 4.43 -8.39
C ARG A 56 -8.31 3.99 -9.40
N TRP A 57 -8.09 2.69 -9.52
CA TRP A 57 -7.08 2.11 -10.41
C TRP A 57 -7.15 2.59 -11.86
N THR A 58 -8.36 2.75 -12.39
CA THR A 58 -8.58 3.23 -13.77
C THR A 58 -8.26 4.71 -13.96
N GLN A 59 -8.20 5.47 -12.87
CA GLN A 59 -7.86 6.90 -12.87
C GLN A 59 -6.35 7.14 -12.75
N LEU A 60 -5.57 6.11 -12.40
CA LEU A 60 -4.12 6.20 -12.30
C LEU A 60 -3.48 6.14 -13.69
N THR A 61 -2.43 6.95 -13.88
CA THR A 61 -1.60 6.87 -15.09
C THR A 61 -0.75 5.61 -15.10
N SER A 62 -0.24 5.20 -16.25
CA SER A 62 0.67 4.05 -16.35
C SER A 62 1.94 4.25 -15.49
N THR A 63 2.43 5.49 -15.39
CA THR A 63 3.57 5.84 -14.53
C THR A 63 3.26 5.61 -13.07
N ASP A 64 2.08 6.06 -12.60
CA ASP A 64 1.65 5.90 -11.20
C ASP A 64 1.48 4.43 -10.81
N LYS A 65 0.93 3.62 -11.73
CA LYS A 65 0.77 2.18 -11.55
C LYS A 65 2.12 1.48 -11.40
N THR A 66 3.08 1.82 -12.25
CA THR A 66 4.44 1.28 -12.16
C THR A 66 5.13 1.71 -10.87
N LEU A 67 5.01 2.98 -10.47
CA LEU A 67 5.55 3.48 -9.21
C LEU A 67 4.98 2.72 -8.01
N LEU A 68 3.66 2.52 -7.96
CA LEU A 68 3.01 1.72 -6.91
C LEU A 68 3.57 0.31 -6.86
N ARG A 69 3.69 -0.35 -8.01
CA ARG A 69 4.18 -1.72 -8.11
C ARG A 69 5.61 -1.81 -7.61
N GLU A 70 6.54 -1.06 -8.20
CA GLU A 70 7.96 -1.11 -7.85
C GLU A 70 8.19 -0.76 -6.38
N THR A 71 7.52 0.27 -5.87
CA THR A 71 7.69 0.68 -4.47
C THR A 71 7.20 -0.41 -3.52
N LEU A 72 6.01 -0.98 -3.74
CA LEU A 72 5.47 -2.04 -2.87
C LEU A 72 6.33 -3.30 -2.91
N TRP A 73 6.82 -3.68 -4.10
CA TRP A 73 7.71 -4.84 -4.28
C TRP A 73 9.05 -4.65 -3.58
N ASN A 74 9.70 -3.50 -3.78
CA ASN A 74 10.98 -3.17 -3.15
C ASN A 74 10.84 -3.14 -1.62
N SER A 75 9.78 -2.53 -1.10
CA SER A 75 9.53 -2.49 0.35
C SER A 75 9.25 -3.87 0.92
N TYR A 76 8.49 -4.71 0.22
CA TYR A 76 8.26 -6.09 0.66
C TYR A 76 9.55 -6.91 0.72
N ALA A 77 10.44 -6.76 -0.26
CA ALA A 77 11.75 -7.42 -0.27
C ALA A 77 12.64 -6.97 0.90
N GLN A 78 12.64 -5.67 1.22
CA GLN A 78 13.43 -5.11 2.33
C GLN A 78 12.95 -5.59 3.72
N LEU A 79 11.65 -5.84 3.89
CA LEU A 79 11.09 -6.39 5.13
C LEU A 79 11.52 -7.83 5.43
N GLY A 80 12.03 -8.57 4.43
CA GLY A 80 12.56 -9.93 4.63
C GLY A 80 13.77 -9.99 5.57
N ALA A 81 14.45 -8.87 5.80
CA ALA A 81 15.69 -8.79 6.56
C ALA A 81 15.52 -8.46 8.06
N THR A 82 14.32 -8.08 8.53
CA THR A 82 14.10 -7.63 9.92
C THR A 82 13.30 -8.64 10.77
N PRO A 83 13.93 -9.32 11.74
CA PRO A 83 13.23 -10.23 12.64
C PRO A 83 12.37 -9.43 13.65
N ASN A 84 11.14 -9.87 13.88
CA ASN A 84 10.17 -9.42 14.91
C ASN A 84 9.24 -8.21 14.67
N VAL A 85 9.54 -7.22 13.82
CA VAL A 85 8.64 -6.04 13.70
C VAL A 85 7.53 -6.20 12.64
N ALA A 86 7.67 -7.11 11.66
CA ALA A 86 6.99 -6.93 10.38
C ALA A 86 5.98 -8.00 9.94
N LYS A 87 5.48 -8.95 10.76
CA LYS A 87 4.55 -9.97 10.22
C LYS A 87 3.26 -9.33 9.65
N ARG A 88 2.59 -8.50 10.45
CA ARG A 88 1.38 -7.79 10.01
C ARG A 88 1.66 -6.83 8.84
N HIS A 89 2.82 -6.17 8.85
CA HIS A 89 3.23 -5.25 7.79
C HIS A 89 3.48 -5.98 6.48
N ARG A 90 4.22 -7.09 6.54
CA ARG A 90 4.50 -7.98 5.43
C ARG A 90 3.21 -8.55 4.85
N ASP A 91 2.29 -9.03 5.68
CA ASP A 91 1.00 -9.56 5.24
C ASP A 91 0.17 -8.48 4.54
N THR A 92 0.18 -7.25 5.05
CA THR A 92 -0.56 -6.13 4.45
C THR A 92 0.05 -5.70 3.12
N LEU A 93 1.38 -5.59 3.02
CA LEU A 93 2.05 -5.30 1.75
C LEU A 93 1.82 -6.42 0.73
N ALA A 94 1.87 -7.69 1.15
CA ALA A 94 1.54 -8.82 0.28
C ALA A 94 0.09 -8.75 -0.21
N GLN A 95 -0.86 -8.35 0.65
CA GLN A 95 -2.25 -8.14 0.24
C GLN A 95 -2.37 -7.02 -0.80
N LEU A 96 -1.67 -5.89 -0.62
CA LEU A 96 -1.67 -4.80 -1.60
C LEU A 96 -1.06 -5.24 -2.94
N ILE A 97 0.06 -5.98 -2.92
CA ILE A 97 0.67 -6.57 -4.12
C ILE A 97 -0.30 -7.55 -4.80
N ALA A 98 -1.01 -8.37 -4.03
CA ALA A 98 -2.01 -9.28 -4.58
C ALA A 98 -3.19 -8.54 -5.23
N LEU A 99 -3.62 -7.42 -4.65
CA LEU A 99 -4.64 -6.57 -5.24
C LEU A 99 -4.17 -5.92 -6.55
N LEU A 100 -2.90 -5.53 -6.65
CA LEU A 100 -2.29 -5.06 -7.91
C LEU A 100 -2.29 -6.18 -8.95
N GLY A 101 -1.79 -7.36 -8.59
CA GLY A 101 -1.77 -8.52 -9.48
C GLY A 101 -3.16 -8.85 -10.03
N LYS A 102 -4.20 -8.82 -9.20
CA LYS A 102 -5.59 -9.03 -9.63
C LYS A 102 -6.08 -7.99 -10.66
N ARG A 103 -5.52 -6.78 -10.66
CA ARG A 103 -5.90 -5.71 -11.58
C ARG A 103 -5.14 -5.74 -12.90
N GLU A 104 -3.89 -6.21 -12.87
CA GLU A 104 -2.97 -6.12 -14.00
C GLU A 104 -2.77 -7.46 -14.71
N PHE A 105 -2.94 -8.57 -13.99
CA PHE A 105 -2.84 -9.89 -14.59
C PHE A 105 -4.13 -10.22 -15.38
N PRO A 106 -4.03 -10.81 -16.58
CA PRO A 106 -2.81 -11.17 -17.31
C PRO A 106 -2.33 -10.11 -18.32
N GLU A 107 -3.14 -9.09 -18.62
CA GLU A 107 -2.94 -8.20 -19.77
C GLU A 107 -1.80 -7.18 -19.60
N GLN A 108 -1.58 -6.68 -18.38
CA GLN A 108 -0.64 -5.60 -18.07
C GLN A 108 0.59 -6.07 -17.27
N ASP A 109 0.48 -7.18 -16.53
CA ASP A 109 1.62 -7.83 -15.86
C ASP A 109 1.55 -9.36 -16.02
N PRO A 110 1.95 -9.91 -17.18
CA PRO A 110 1.96 -11.36 -17.41
C PRO A 110 2.99 -12.09 -16.53
N ASN A 111 4.01 -11.38 -16.04
CA ASN A 111 5.09 -11.94 -15.22
C ASN A 111 4.77 -11.91 -13.72
N TYR A 112 3.60 -11.42 -13.31
CA TYR A 112 3.17 -11.35 -11.93
C TYR A 112 3.37 -12.68 -11.17
N MET A 113 2.96 -13.80 -11.76
CA MET A 113 3.13 -15.13 -11.17
C MET A 113 4.60 -15.54 -11.03
N GLN A 114 5.46 -15.15 -11.97
CA GLN A 114 6.90 -15.38 -11.89
C GLN A 114 7.52 -14.58 -10.73
N HIS A 115 7.19 -13.30 -10.60
CA HIS A 115 7.65 -12.47 -9.49
C HIS A 115 7.20 -13.06 -8.14
N CYS A 116 5.95 -13.53 -8.03
CA CYS A 116 5.47 -14.21 -6.82
C CYS A 116 6.29 -15.47 -6.50
N MET A 117 6.63 -16.28 -7.51
CA MET A 117 7.46 -17.46 -7.31
C MET A 117 8.89 -17.10 -6.88
N GLU A 118 9.49 -16.05 -7.43
CA GLU A 118 10.83 -15.60 -7.05
C GLU A 118 10.89 -15.20 -5.57
N LEU A 119 9.88 -14.51 -5.03
CA LEU A 119 9.80 -14.21 -3.59
C LEU A 119 9.77 -15.44 -2.68
N THR A 120 9.26 -16.57 -3.18
CA THR A 120 9.24 -17.82 -2.42
C THR A 120 10.59 -18.55 -2.44
N LYS A 121 11.42 -18.28 -3.46
CA LYS A 121 12.76 -18.87 -3.61
C LYS A 121 13.82 -18.12 -2.80
N THR A 122 13.61 -16.85 -2.46
CA THR A 122 14.56 -16.02 -1.69
C THR A 122 14.54 -16.30 -0.17
N ARG A 123 14.23 -17.53 0.25
CA ARG A 123 14.24 -17.95 1.66
C ARG A 123 15.52 -18.70 2.00
#